data_AF-B1C7H1-F1
#
_entry.id   AF-B1C7H1-F1
#
_cell.length_a   1.000
_cell.length_b   1.000
_cell.length_c   1.000
_cell.angle_alpha   90.00
_cell.angle_beta   90.00
_cell.angle_gamma   90.00
#
_symmetry.space_group_name_H-M   'P 1'
#
loop_
_entity.id
_entity.type
_entity.pdbx_description
1 polymer ?
#
loop_
_entity_poly.entity_id
_entity_poly.type
_entity_poly.pdbx_seq_one_letter_code
_entity_poly.pdbx_strand_id
1 'polypeptide(L)' 'MSDKGGVYMSPRTGRPKNENSMNERITVRLDKETSEILKKYCEKNNIERSEAIRQGIRKLG' A
#
# COMPACT_ATOMS: atom_id res chain seq x y z
N MET A 1 -15.70 -44.85 27.51
CA MET A 1 -16.41 -43.67 26.97
C MET A 1 -15.86 -42.43 27.64
N SER A 2 -15.12 -41.59 26.89
CA SER A 2 -15.09 -40.12 27.02
C SER A 2 -14.04 -39.57 26.07
N ASP A 3 -14.36 -39.60 24.79
CA ASP A 3 -13.74 -38.77 23.77
C ASP A 3 -13.96 -37.30 24.14
N LYS A 4 -12.87 -36.53 24.27
CA LYS A 4 -12.92 -35.07 24.11
C LYS A 4 -11.73 -34.66 23.25
N GLY A 5 -11.92 -34.80 21.94
CA GLY A 5 -11.08 -34.15 20.94
C GLY A 5 -11.14 -32.64 21.14
N GLY A 6 -10.11 -32.09 21.79
CA GLY A 6 -9.89 -30.66 21.84
C GLY A 6 -9.53 -30.16 20.45
N VAL A 7 -10.48 -29.50 19.79
CA VAL A 7 -10.20 -28.78 18.55
C VAL A 7 -9.28 -27.62 18.91
N TYR A 8 -7.97 -27.79 18.69
CA TYR A 8 -7.02 -26.69 18.64
C TYR A 8 -7.42 -25.82 17.45
N MET A 9 -8.27 -24.83 17.68
CA MET A 9 -8.56 -23.81 16.69
C MET A 9 -7.25 -23.06 16.45
N SER A 10 -6.63 -23.30 15.29
CA SER A 10 -5.61 -22.38 14.81
C SER A 10 -6.23 -20.98 14.78
N PRO A 11 -5.57 -19.95 15.36
CA PRO A 11 -6.08 -18.60 15.25
C PRO A 11 -6.32 -18.34 13.77
N ARG A 12 -7.52 -17.89 13.40
CA ARG A 12 -7.74 -17.33 12.06
C ARG A 12 -6.97 -16.02 12.01
N THR A 13 -5.65 -16.10 11.89
CA THR A 13 -4.77 -14.96 11.69
C THR A 13 -5.15 -14.38 10.34
N GLY A 14 -5.96 -13.33 10.38
CA GLY A 14 -6.07 -12.40 9.27
C GLY A 14 -4.72 -11.73 9.00
N ARG A 15 -4.71 -10.74 8.10
CA ARG A 15 -3.50 -9.94 7.86
C ARG A 15 -2.97 -9.43 9.20
N PRO A 16 -1.70 -9.66 9.55
CA PRO A 16 -1.14 -9.14 10.79
C PRO A 16 -1.39 -7.64 10.85
N LYS A 17 -1.91 -7.17 12.00
CA LYS A 17 -2.10 -5.74 12.27
C LYS A 17 -0.72 -5.09 12.35
N ASN A 18 -0.15 -4.73 11.21
CA ASN A 18 1.01 -3.87 11.16
C ASN A 18 0.49 -2.43 11.28
N GLU A 19 0.97 -1.68 12.26
CA GLU A 19 0.62 -0.28 12.49
C GLU A 19 0.93 0.61 11.27
N ASN A 20 1.90 0.19 10.45
CA ASN A 20 2.40 0.94 9.28
C ASN A 20 1.85 0.44 7.93
N SER A 21 0.73 -0.28 7.92
CA SER A 21 0.14 -0.70 6.65
C SER A 21 -0.40 0.51 5.87
N MET A 22 0.03 0.67 4.60
CA MET A 22 -0.54 1.62 3.65
C MET A 22 -2.00 1.23 3.32
N ASN A 23 -2.91 1.57 4.21
CA ASN A 23 -4.32 1.17 4.16
C ASN A 23 -5.17 2.10 3.31
N GLU A 24 -4.74 3.36 3.16
CA GLU A 24 -5.46 4.35 2.39
C GLU A 24 -5.11 4.22 0.90
N ARG A 25 -6.14 3.92 0.10
CA ARG A 25 -6.02 3.85 -1.36
C ARG A 25 -6.65 5.10 -1.96
N ILE A 26 -5.88 5.76 -2.82
CA ILE A 26 -6.38 6.82 -3.70
C ILE A 26 -6.34 6.36 -5.15
N THR A 27 -7.36 6.74 -5.92
CA THR A 27 -7.40 6.57 -7.38
C THR A 27 -7.54 7.96 -7.99
N VAL A 28 -6.56 8.35 -8.81
CA VAL A 28 -6.52 9.68 -9.42
C VAL A 28 -6.45 9.54 -10.94
N ARG A 29 -7.26 10.32 -11.66
CA ARG A 29 -7.14 10.46 -13.11
C ARG A 29 -6.16 11.59 -13.40
N LEU A 30 -5.16 11.29 -14.22
CA LEU A 30 -4.18 12.27 -14.69
C LEU A 30 -4.47 12.58 -16.14
N ASP A 31 -4.34 13.85 -16.51
CA ASP A 31 -4.20 14.20 -17.92
C ASP A 31 -2.83 13.76 -18.47
N LYS A 32 -2.65 13.94 -19.78
CA LYS A 32 -1.43 13.52 -20.47
C LYS A 32 -0.18 14.22 -19.91
N GLU A 33 -0.28 15.53 -19.69
CA GLU A 33 0.83 16.35 -19.21
C GLU A 33 1.30 15.90 -17.82
N THR A 34 0.38 15.77 -16.87
CA THR A 34 0.68 15.36 -15.50
C THR A 34 1.24 13.94 -15.45
N SER A 35 0.72 13.04 -16.28
CA SER A 35 1.25 11.67 -16.42
C SER A 35 2.70 11.66 -16.95
N GLU A 36 3.02 12.50 -17.92
CA GLU A 36 4.38 12.63 -18.45
C GLU A 36 5.35 13.24 -17.42
N ILE A 37 4.93 14.24 -16.66
CA ILE A 37 5.72 14.81 -15.55
C ILE A 37 6.05 13.71 -14.53
N LEU A 38 5.03 12.95 -14.09
CA LEU A 38 5.22 11.86 -13.14
C LEU A 38 6.17 10.79 -13.69
N LYS A 39 6.01 10.39 -14.95
CA LYS A 39 6.87 9.41 -15.61
C LYS A 39 8.32 9.87 -15.65
N LYS A 40 8.59 11.09 -16.12
CA LYS A 40 9.95 11.66 -16.17
C LYS A 40 10.59 11.75 -14.79
N TYR A 41 9.82 12.11 -13.77
CA TYR A 41 10.32 12.13 -12.40
C TYR A 41 10.68 10.73 -11.90
N CYS A 42 9.85 9.72 -12.16
CA CYS A 42 10.14 8.34 -11.79
C CYS A 42 11.41 7.81 -12.48
N GLU A 43 11.55 8.06 -13.78
CA GLU A 43 12.71 7.63 -14.57
C GLU A 43 14.00 8.30 -14.10
N LYS A 44 13.97 9.62 -13.87
CA LYS A 44 15.13 10.38 -13.39
C LYS A 44 15.63 9.93 -12.03
N ASN A 45 14.72 9.55 -11.13
CA ASN A 45 15.05 9.19 -9.75
C ASN A 45 15.11 7.67 -9.52
N ASN A 46 14.82 6.85 -10.54
CA ASN A 46 14.71 5.40 -10.45
C ASN A 46 13.80 4.92 -9.31
N ILE A 47 12.60 5.49 -9.20
CA ILE A 47 11.61 5.15 -8.17
C ILE A 47 10.26 4.80 -8.78
N GLU A 48 9.44 4.08 -8.00
CA GLU A 48 8.07 3.77 -8.40
C GLU A 48 7.15 5.01 -8.38
N ARG A 49 6.11 4.98 -9.23
CA ARG A 49 5.06 6.01 -9.24
C ARG A 49 4.42 6.24 -7.87
N SER A 50 4.20 5.16 -7.12
CA SER A 50 3.58 5.23 -5.80
C SER A 50 4.44 6.06 -4.83
N GLU A 51 5.77 5.92 -4.92
CA GLU A 51 6.73 6.67 -4.12
C GLU A 51 6.82 8.13 -4.58
N ALA A 52 6.89 8.36 -5.88
CA ALA A 52 6.89 9.72 -6.44
C ALA A 52 5.64 10.52 -6.01
N ILE A 53 4.46 9.89 -6.05
CA ILE A 53 3.21 10.52 -5.59
C ILE A 53 3.27 10.84 -4.09
N ARG A 54 3.72 9.90 -3.26
CA ARG A 54 3.88 10.14 -1.81
C ARG A 54 4.84 11.30 -1.53
N GLN A 55 5.97 11.36 -2.22
CA GLN A 55 6.92 12.46 -2.09
C GLN A 55 6.32 13.80 -2.53
N GLY A 56 5.55 13.81 -3.62
CA GLY A 56 4.81 14.99 -4.06
C GLY A 56 3.83 15.50 -3.00
N ILE A 57 3.04 14.59 -2.41
CA ILE A 57 2.09 14.93 -1.34
C ILE A 57 2.82 15.49 -0.10
N ARG A 58 3.96 14.91 0.28
CA ARG A 58 4.78 15.41 1.41
C ARG A 58 5.28 16.84 1.24
N LYS A 59 5.32 17.38 0.02
CA LYS A 59 5.75 18.77 -0.26
C LYS A 59 4.59 19.78 -0.19
N LEU A 60 3.35 19.33 0.04
CA LEU A 60 2.18 20.21 0.16
C LEU A 60 2.02 20.81 1.57
N GLY A 61 2.73 20.27 2.57
CA GLY A 61 2.83 20.79 3.92
C GLY A 61 4.30 20.97 4.31
#